data_AF-A0A1Y2G9I2-F1
#
_entry.id   AF-A0A1Y2G9I2-F1
#
_cell.length_a   1.000
_cell.length_b   1.000
_cell.length_c   1.000
_cell.angle_alpha   90.00
_cell.angle_beta   90.00
_cell.angle_gamma   90.00
#
_symmetry.space_group_name_H-M   'P 1'
#
loop_
_entity.id
_entity.type
_entity.pdbx_description
1 polymer ?
#
loop_
_entity_poly.entity_id
_entity_poly.type
_entity_poly.pdbx_seq_one_letter_code
_entity_poly.pdbx_strand_id
1 'polypeptide(L)'
;MFNLRSLLTALPSPIVGGGAALRAPLTMAKSSMSISAITAVIRQQNQQQIRSMASLNQVMRGCRKTFKKESKSPALDACFQKKGVCVRVFVQKPRKPNSAVRKVARVKLSNDKVVNAYIPGEGHNLQEHSVVLVRGGRVPDLPGVRYHLVRGAMDLQGVASRRTSRSKYGTKKPKKAE
;
A
#
# COMPACT_ATOMS: atom_id res chain seq x y z
N MET A 1 12.53 23.04 -42.65
CA MET A 1 11.92 24.24 -42.00
C MET A 1 11.18 23.76 -40.76
N PHE A 2 11.89 23.72 -39.62
CA PHE A 2 11.70 24.58 -38.43
C PHE A 2 10.40 24.24 -37.67
N ASN A 3 10.38 23.95 -36.37
CA ASN A 3 11.21 24.52 -35.33
C ASN A 3 11.25 23.68 -34.03
N LEU A 4 12.38 23.79 -33.32
CA LEU A 4 12.57 23.40 -31.92
C LEU A 4 11.85 24.39 -30.97
N ARG A 5 11.72 23.96 -29.69
CA ARG A 5 11.22 24.66 -28.48
C ARG A 5 9.70 24.50 -28.31
N SER A 6 9.18 24.05 -27.18
CA SER A 6 9.48 24.54 -25.83
C SER A 6 9.24 23.50 -24.73
N LEU A 7 10.18 23.47 -23.78
CA LEU A 7 9.97 23.09 -22.39
C LEU A 7 8.96 24.04 -21.75
N LEU A 8 7.97 23.55 -20.99
CA LEU A 8 7.76 24.00 -19.60
C LEU A 8 6.67 23.18 -18.89
N THR A 9 7.00 22.86 -17.66
CA THR A 9 6.25 22.15 -16.62
C THR A 9 4.94 22.84 -16.23
N ALA A 10 3.86 22.06 -16.18
CA ALA A 10 2.61 22.42 -15.52
C ALA A 10 2.66 22.05 -14.04
N LEU A 11 2.53 23.04 -13.15
CA LEU A 11 2.10 22.84 -11.77
C LEU A 11 0.72 23.49 -11.59
N PRO A 12 -0.24 22.80 -10.95
CA PRO A 12 -1.57 23.34 -10.71
C PRO A 12 -1.59 24.29 -9.50
N SER A 13 -2.23 25.43 -9.68
CA SER A 13 -2.65 26.36 -8.63
C SER A 13 -3.90 25.83 -7.91
N PRO A 14 -4.03 26.04 -6.59
CA PRO A 14 -5.34 26.06 -5.94
C PRO A 14 -5.87 27.48 -5.81
N ILE A 15 -7.17 27.53 -6.00
CA ILE A 15 -8.09 28.67 -6.11
C ILE A 15 -8.74 28.91 -4.74
N VAL A 16 -8.71 30.19 -4.32
CA VAL A 16 -9.78 31.01 -3.70
C VAL A 16 -10.33 30.68 -2.30
N GLY A 17 -10.40 31.76 -1.52
CA GLY A 17 -11.49 32.09 -0.57
C GLY A 17 -10.93 32.72 0.70
N GLY A 18 -11.28 33.93 1.15
CA GLY A 18 -12.28 34.92 0.76
C GLY A 18 -12.55 35.83 1.97
N GLY A 19 -12.95 37.09 1.74
CA GLY A 19 -13.56 37.99 2.74
C GLY A 19 -12.57 38.82 3.57
N ALA A 20 -12.28 40.08 3.21
CA ALA A 20 -13.10 41.29 3.44
C ALA A 20 -13.00 41.84 4.87
N ALA A 21 -12.32 42.98 5.03
CA ALA A 21 -12.77 44.10 5.87
C ALA A 21 -11.81 45.30 5.73
N LEU A 22 -12.32 46.38 5.15
CA LEU A 22 -11.79 47.74 5.25
C LEU A 22 -11.66 48.16 6.72
N ARG A 23 -10.49 48.64 7.16
CA ARG A 23 -10.37 49.53 8.33
C ARG A 23 -9.26 50.56 8.16
N ALA A 24 -9.59 51.78 8.56
CA ALA A 24 -8.88 53.06 8.49
C ALA A 24 -7.42 53.05 9.03
N PRO A 25 -6.61 54.07 8.69
CA PRO A 25 -5.27 54.22 9.26
C PRO A 25 -5.38 54.50 10.76
N LEU A 26 -4.95 53.54 11.58
CA LEU A 26 -4.76 53.77 13.01
C LEU A 26 -3.57 54.72 13.18
N THR A 27 -3.87 55.86 13.80
CA THR A 27 -2.94 56.86 14.26
C THR A 27 -1.86 56.23 15.15
N MET A 28 -0.62 56.67 14.95
CA MET A 28 0.53 56.21 15.73
C MET A 28 0.43 56.65 17.19
N ALA A 29 -0.02 55.75 18.06
CA ALA A 29 0.29 55.83 19.49
C ALA A 29 1.60 55.08 19.74
N LYS A 30 2.72 55.81 19.85
CA LYS A 30 3.97 55.31 20.42
C LYS A 30 3.75 55.08 21.93
N SER A 31 3.10 53.98 22.30
CA SER A 31 3.18 53.48 23.68
C SER A 31 4.55 52.84 23.83
N SER A 32 5.44 53.47 24.59
CA SER A 32 6.71 52.93 25.04
C SER A 32 6.45 51.66 25.88
N MET A 33 6.34 50.52 25.22
CA MET A 33 6.36 49.25 25.93
C MET A 33 7.72 49.14 26.62
N SER A 34 7.70 48.98 27.94
CA SER A 34 8.90 48.78 28.72
C SER A 34 9.70 47.60 28.17
N ILE A 35 11.03 47.68 28.28
CA ILE A 35 11.95 46.61 27.81
C ILE A 35 11.54 45.25 28.41
N SER A 36 10.95 45.25 29.61
CA SER A 36 10.40 44.04 30.26
C SER A 36 9.25 43.37 29.49
N ALA A 37 8.35 44.15 28.85
CA ALA A 37 7.24 43.63 28.06
C ALA A 37 7.71 43.00 26.73
N ILE A 38 8.75 43.56 26.10
CA ILE A 38 9.34 43.04 24.86
C ILE A 38 10.02 41.67 25.12
N THR A 39 10.74 41.51 26.23
CA THR A 39 11.29 40.20 26.65
C THR A 39 10.22 39.15 26.99
N ALA A 40 9.07 39.56 27.53
CA ALA A 40 7.98 38.65 27.88
C ALA A 40 7.30 38.05 26.64
N VAL A 41 7.12 38.84 25.57
CA VAL A 41 6.56 38.39 24.29
C VAL A 41 7.52 37.43 23.55
N ILE A 42 8.84 37.71 23.56
CA ILE A 42 9.86 36.81 22.99
C ILE A 42 9.91 35.48 23.76
N ARG A 43 9.73 35.49 25.09
CA ARG A 43 9.59 34.26 25.91
C ARG A 43 8.35 33.44 25.56
N GLN A 44 7.21 34.10 25.29
CA GLN A 44 5.97 33.41 24.92
C GLN A 44 6.03 32.77 23.52
N GLN A 45 6.73 33.40 22.57
CA GLN A 45 6.94 32.81 21.22
C GLN A 45 7.90 31.62 21.24
N ASN A 46 8.93 31.65 22.11
CA ASN A 46 9.88 30.55 22.25
C ASN A 46 9.30 29.32 22.99
N GLN A 47 8.21 29.50 23.75
CA GLN A 47 7.50 28.41 24.44
C GLN A 47 6.63 27.55 23.50
N GLN A 48 6.28 28.05 22.30
CA GLN A 48 5.45 27.29 21.36
C GLN A 48 6.26 26.30 20.50
N GLN A 49 7.58 26.51 20.32
CA GLN A 49 8.44 25.59 19.55
C GLN A 49 9.03 24.42 20.36
N ILE A 50 9.07 24.51 21.69
CA ILE A 50 9.63 23.44 22.56
C ILE A 50 8.69 22.22 22.68
N ARG A 51 7.41 22.36 22.29
CA ARG A 51 6.40 21.29 22.47
C ARG A 51 6.50 20.13 21.48
N SER A 52 7.34 20.23 20.44
CA SER A 52 7.47 19.18 19.41
C SER A 52 8.62 18.20 19.66
N MET A 53 9.49 18.45 20.65
CA MET A 53 10.67 17.63 20.92
C MET A 53 10.71 17.14 22.36
N ALA A 54 11.00 15.85 22.53
CA ALA A 54 11.24 15.26 23.84
C ALA A 54 12.54 15.81 24.43
N SER A 55 12.54 16.11 25.74
CA SER A 55 13.71 16.59 26.44
C SER A 55 14.81 15.52 26.50
N LEU A 56 16.07 15.93 26.65
CA LEU A 56 17.20 15.02 26.74
C LEU A 56 17.01 14.00 27.88
N ASN A 57 16.48 14.42 29.03
CA ASN A 57 16.13 13.54 30.14
C ASN A 57 15.04 12.53 29.79
N GLN A 58 14.07 12.89 28.95
CA GLN A 58 13.04 11.96 28.46
C GLN A 58 13.65 10.93 27.48
N VAL A 59 14.57 11.36 26.63
CA VAL A 59 15.31 10.47 25.72
C VAL A 59 16.20 9.51 26.51
N MET A 60 16.93 9.99 27.52
CA MET A 60 17.73 9.16 28.43
C MET A 60 16.87 8.15 29.20
N ARG A 61 15.63 8.50 29.56
CA ARG A 61 14.64 7.58 30.15
C ARG A 61 13.98 6.64 29.13
N GLY A 62 14.40 6.64 27.87
CA GLY A 62 13.92 5.71 26.85
C GLY A 62 12.57 6.09 26.23
N CYS A 63 12.25 7.38 26.09
CA CYS A 63 10.99 7.81 25.46
C CYS A 63 10.85 7.39 23.98
N ARG A 64 11.97 7.13 23.29
CA ARG A 64 11.97 6.71 21.87
C ARG A 64 11.83 5.19 21.78
N LYS A 65 10.64 4.72 21.40
CA LYS A 65 10.35 3.30 21.14
C LYS A 65 10.21 3.05 19.65
N THR A 66 10.87 2.01 19.14
CA THR A 66 10.71 1.58 17.74
C THR A 66 9.52 0.63 17.64
N PHE A 67 8.62 0.91 16.68
CA PHE A 67 7.50 0.02 16.39
C PHE A 67 7.91 -1.00 15.34
N LYS A 68 7.89 -2.29 15.71
CA LYS A 68 8.11 -3.38 14.75
C LYS A 68 6.84 -3.56 13.91
N LYS A 69 6.97 -3.50 12.59
CA LYS A 69 5.86 -3.78 11.66
C LYS A 69 5.91 -5.24 11.24
N GLU A 70 4.78 -5.92 11.34
CA GLU A 70 4.65 -7.28 10.83
C GLU A 70 4.53 -7.28 9.30
N SER A 71 5.06 -8.33 8.68
CA SER A 71 4.93 -8.51 7.24
C SER A 71 3.48 -8.84 6.87
N LYS A 72 3.05 -8.35 5.69
CA LYS A 72 1.70 -8.67 5.17
C LYS A 72 1.55 -10.15 4.79
N SER A 73 2.66 -10.88 4.64
CA SER A 73 2.75 -12.26 4.18
C SER A 73 3.72 -13.08 5.04
N PRO A 74 3.39 -13.37 6.32
CA PRO A 74 4.30 -13.97 7.29
C PRO A 74 4.65 -15.44 7.01
N ALA A 75 3.86 -16.15 6.20
CA ALA A 75 4.13 -17.56 5.88
C ALA A 75 5.23 -17.74 4.83
N LEU A 76 5.63 -16.67 4.14
CA LEU A 76 6.70 -16.72 3.15
C LEU A 76 8.09 -16.54 3.75
N ASP A 77 8.23 -16.27 5.06
CA ASP A 77 9.53 -16.12 5.74
C ASP A 77 10.52 -15.24 4.98
N ALA A 78 10.05 -14.05 4.57
CA ALA A 78 10.79 -13.07 3.75
C ALA A 78 11.22 -13.53 2.34
N CYS A 79 10.83 -14.73 1.88
CA CYS A 79 10.99 -15.14 0.48
C CYS A 79 9.94 -14.47 -0.42
N PHE A 80 10.30 -14.22 -1.69
CA PHE A 80 9.35 -13.68 -2.68
C PHE A 80 8.23 -14.66 -3.02
N GLN A 81 8.58 -15.94 -3.16
CA GLN A 81 7.69 -17.02 -3.57
C GLN A 81 8.09 -18.30 -2.82
N LYS A 82 7.13 -19.19 -2.56
CA LYS A 82 7.40 -20.52 -1.99
C LYS A 82 6.60 -21.60 -2.69
N LYS A 83 7.22 -22.77 -2.82
CA LYS A 83 6.57 -24.00 -3.29
C LYS A 83 5.60 -24.48 -2.22
N GLY A 84 4.49 -25.06 -2.66
CA GLY A 84 3.55 -25.75 -1.80
C GLY A 84 2.76 -26.81 -2.54
N VAL A 85 2.06 -27.63 -1.77
CA VAL A 85 1.17 -28.69 -2.25
C VAL A 85 -0.25 -28.34 -1.87
N CYS A 86 -1.17 -28.42 -2.82
CA CYS A 86 -2.61 -28.22 -2.56
C CYS A 86 -3.14 -29.35 -1.68
N VAL A 87 -3.73 -29.00 -0.54
CA VAL A 87 -4.44 -29.93 0.34
C VAL A 87 -5.86 -30.13 -0.18
N ARG A 88 -6.56 -29.03 -0.47
CA ARG A 88 -7.90 -29.05 -1.06
C ARG A 88 -8.18 -27.78 -1.84
N VAL A 89 -9.04 -27.89 -2.84
CA VAL A 89 -9.50 -26.75 -3.64
C VAL A 89 -10.97 -26.53 -3.34
N PHE A 90 -11.35 -25.29 -3.01
CA PHE A 90 -12.71 -24.96 -2.61
C PHE A 90 -13.10 -23.54 -3.01
N VAL A 91 -14.38 -23.23 -2.91
CA VAL A 91 -14.93 -21.91 -3.19
C VAL A 91 -15.23 -21.19 -1.89
N GLN A 92 -14.94 -19.89 -1.83
CA GLN A 92 -15.31 -19.03 -0.71
C GLN A 92 -16.15 -17.84 -1.22
N LYS A 93 -17.20 -17.48 -0.48
CA LYS A 93 -17.98 -16.26 -0.74
C LYS A 93 -17.23 -15.03 -0.18
N PRO A 94 -17.23 -13.89 -0.90
CA PRO A 94 -16.59 -12.66 -0.43
C PRO A 94 -17.34 -12.02 0.75
N ARG A 95 -16.70 -11.05 1.41
CA ARG A 95 -17.37 -10.14 2.33
C ARG A 95 -18.39 -9.27 1.59
N LYS A 96 -19.50 -8.95 2.25
CA LYS A 96 -20.43 -7.87 1.86
C LYS A 96 -19.60 -6.57 1.70
N PRO A 97 -19.79 -5.73 0.66
CA PRO A 97 -20.93 -5.58 -0.25
C PRO A 97 -20.91 -6.50 -1.48
N ASN A 98 -19.82 -7.22 -1.73
CA ASN A 98 -19.63 -7.96 -2.96
C ASN A 98 -20.34 -9.33 -2.91
N SER A 99 -20.76 -9.83 -4.07
CA SER A 99 -21.29 -11.18 -4.25
C SER A 99 -20.58 -11.85 -5.43
N ALA A 100 -19.92 -12.98 -5.18
CA ALA A 100 -19.21 -13.77 -6.20
C ALA A 100 -18.85 -15.16 -5.68
N VAL A 101 -18.38 -16.02 -6.58
CA VAL A 101 -17.77 -17.31 -6.29
C VAL A 101 -16.26 -17.15 -6.47
N ARG A 102 -15.49 -17.12 -5.37
CA ARG A 102 -14.03 -16.98 -5.44
C ARG A 102 -13.37 -18.36 -5.29
N LYS A 103 -12.49 -18.70 -6.23
CA LYS A 103 -11.75 -19.97 -6.24
C LYS A 103 -10.50 -19.84 -5.35
N VAL A 104 -10.38 -20.71 -4.36
CA VAL A 104 -9.31 -20.69 -3.35
C VAL A 104 -8.75 -22.10 -3.19
N ALA A 105 -7.45 -22.19 -2.91
CA ALA A 105 -6.81 -23.44 -2.54
C ALA A 105 -6.27 -23.36 -1.10
N ARG A 106 -6.43 -24.44 -0.34
CA ARG A 106 -5.68 -24.68 0.90
C ARG A 106 -4.34 -25.28 0.48
N VAL A 107 -3.23 -24.65 0.81
CA VAL A 107 -1.89 -25.06 0.37
C VAL A 107 -1.00 -25.27 1.58
N LYS A 108 -0.34 -26.42 1.67
CA LYS A 108 0.75 -26.67 2.61
C LYS A 108 2.05 -26.23 1.96
N LEU A 109 2.69 -25.19 2.49
CA LEU A 109 3.97 -24.71 1.98
C LEU A 109 5.10 -25.66 2.36
N SER A 110 6.26 -25.51 1.70
CA SER A 110 7.50 -26.22 2.06
C SER A 110 7.96 -25.99 3.51
N ASN A 111 7.49 -24.93 4.16
CA ASN A 111 7.78 -24.60 5.56
C ASN A 111 6.75 -25.19 6.54
N ASP A 112 5.97 -26.18 6.09
CA ASP A 112 4.84 -26.81 6.80
C ASP A 112 3.65 -25.90 7.17
N LYS A 113 3.79 -24.58 7.01
CA LYS A 113 2.69 -23.61 7.20
C LYS A 113 1.59 -23.86 6.18
N VAL A 114 0.35 -24.00 6.67
CA VAL A 114 -0.83 -24.16 5.83
C VAL A 114 -1.50 -22.82 5.61
N VAL A 115 -1.70 -22.44 4.36
CA VAL A 115 -2.24 -21.13 3.96
C VAL A 115 -3.40 -21.26 2.99
N ASN A 116 -4.28 -20.26 2.97
CA ASN A 116 -5.28 -20.11 1.92
C ASN A 116 -4.73 -19.20 0.83
N ALA A 117 -4.68 -19.71 -0.40
CA ALA A 117 -4.17 -18.99 -1.58
C ALA A 117 -5.27 -18.81 -2.62
N TYR A 118 -5.40 -17.59 -3.15
CA TYR A 118 -6.35 -17.27 -4.21
C TYR A 118 -5.84 -17.75 -5.58
N ILE A 119 -6.74 -18.33 -6.37
CA ILE A 119 -6.46 -18.73 -7.75
C ILE A 119 -6.88 -17.60 -8.69
N PRO A 120 -5.94 -16.89 -9.34
CA PRO A 120 -6.29 -15.73 -10.16
C PRO A 120 -6.77 -16.12 -11.56
N GLY A 121 -7.68 -15.34 -12.13
CA GLY A 121 -8.17 -15.53 -13.50
C GLY A 121 -9.35 -16.49 -13.61
N GLU A 122 -9.67 -16.86 -14.85
CA GLU A 122 -10.77 -17.76 -15.21
C GLU A 122 -10.30 -19.21 -15.32
N GLY A 123 -11.18 -20.16 -15.00
CA GLY A 123 -10.85 -21.60 -14.98
C GLY A 123 -9.71 -21.97 -14.02
N HIS A 124 -9.46 -23.25 -13.78
CA HIS A 124 -8.22 -23.77 -13.16
C HIS A 124 -8.18 -25.28 -13.29
N ASN A 125 -6.97 -25.84 -13.28
CA ASN A 125 -6.70 -27.28 -13.39
C ASN A 125 -6.26 -27.90 -12.06
N LEU A 126 -6.37 -27.18 -10.93
CA LEU A 126 -5.84 -27.68 -9.67
C LEU A 126 -6.72 -28.76 -9.09
N GLN A 127 -6.06 -29.82 -8.64
CA GLN A 127 -6.65 -30.90 -7.91
C GLN A 127 -5.97 -30.98 -6.53
N GLU A 128 -6.38 -31.96 -5.74
CA GLU A 128 -5.64 -32.31 -4.52
C GLU A 128 -4.23 -32.79 -4.91
N HIS A 129 -3.26 -32.52 -4.05
CA HIS A 129 -1.84 -32.86 -4.25
C HIS A 129 -1.11 -32.16 -5.41
N SER A 130 -1.79 -31.31 -6.19
CA SER A 130 -1.10 -30.50 -7.19
C SER A 130 -0.07 -29.58 -6.54
N VAL A 131 1.11 -29.51 -7.16
CA VAL A 131 2.22 -28.68 -6.73
C VAL A 131 2.08 -27.29 -7.34
N VAL A 132 2.16 -26.28 -6.48
CA VAL A 132 1.90 -24.88 -6.86
C VAL A 132 2.94 -23.94 -6.29
N LEU A 133 3.14 -22.82 -7.00
CA LEU A 133 3.99 -21.74 -6.56
C LEU A 133 3.14 -20.62 -5.96
N VAL A 134 3.41 -20.28 -4.70
CA VAL A 134 2.67 -19.30 -3.91
C VAL A 134 3.46 -18.00 -3.83
N ARG A 135 2.78 -16.87 -4.06
CA ARG A 135 3.32 -15.53 -3.87
C ARG A 135 2.48 -14.71 -2.89
N GLY A 136 3.07 -13.64 -2.38
CA GLY A 136 2.38 -12.70 -1.50
C GLY A 136 1.28 -11.92 -2.23
N GLY A 137 0.22 -11.59 -1.49
CA GLY A 137 -0.79 -10.61 -1.91
C GLY A 137 -2.16 -10.95 -1.32
N ARG A 138 -2.77 -9.97 -0.66
CA ARG A 138 -4.06 -10.12 0.00
C ARG A 138 -5.18 -9.86 -0.99
N VAL A 139 -6.17 -10.74 -0.99
CA VAL A 139 -7.46 -10.46 -1.65
C VAL A 139 -8.29 -9.63 -0.67
N PRO A 140 -8.65 -8.37 -1.00
CA PRO A 140 -9.37 -7.50 -0.07
C PRO A 140 -10.75 -8.07 0.29
N ASP A 141 -11.41 -8.73 -0.66
CA ASP A 141 -12.76 -9.27 -0.52
C ASP A 141 -12.85 -10.47 0.42
N LEU A 142 -11.80 -11.29 0.49
CA LEU A 142 -11.83 -12.58 1.18
C LEU A 142 -11.12 -12.49 2.54
N PRO A 143 -11.79 -12.85 3.64
CA PRO A 143 -11.13 -12.91 4.93
C PRO A 143 -10.18 -14.12 4.97
N GLY A 144 -8.97 -13.91 5.50
CA GLY A 144 -7.97 -14.97 5.68
C GLY A 144 -7.18 -15.35 4.41
N VAL A 145 -7.49 -14.80 3.24
CA VAL A 145 -6.76 -15.09 1.99
C VAL A 145 -5.70 -14.02 1.73
N ARG A 146 -4.47 -14.31 2.17
CA ARG A 146 -3.31 -13.38 2.14
C ARG A 146 -2.29 -13.68 1.03
N TYR A 147 -2.55 -14.71 0.24
CA TYR A 147 -1.62 -15.22 -0.77
C TYR A 147 -2.32 -15.45 -2.10
N HIS A 148 -1.55 -15.42 -3.18
CA HIS A 148 -1.98 -15.76 -4.52
C HIS A 148 -1.15 -16.90 -5.07
N LEU A 149 -1.76 -17.72 -5.93
CA LEU A 149 -1.00 -18.65 -6.75
C LEU A 149 -0.46 -17.95 -8.01
N VAL A 150 0.72 -18.38 -8.44
CA VAL A 150 1.35 -17.95 -9.69
C VAL A 150 0.85 -18.84 -10.82
N ARG A 151 0.31 -18.23 -11.88
CA ARG A 151 -0.15 -18.97 -13.07
C ARG A 151 1.00 -19.28 -14.01
N GLY A 152 0.92 -20.42 -14.69
CA GLY A 152 1.94 -20.90 -15.62
C GLY A 152 3.20 -21.38 -14.91
N ALA A 153 3.10 -21.74 -13.62
CA ALA A 153 4.20 -22.24 -12.81
C ALA A 153 3.79 -23.57 -12.15
N MET A 154 4.69 -24.55 -12.16
CA MET A 154 4.43 -25.92 -11.69
C MET A 154 3.17 -26.48 -12.34
N ASP A 155 2.25 -27.09 -11.57
CA ASP A 155 1.07 -27.75 -12.12
C ASP A 155 -0.07 -26.77 -12.46
N LEU A 156 0.06 -25.51 -12.02
CA LEU A 156 -0.95 -24.49 -12.28
C LEU A 156 -0.78 -23.90 -13.68
N GLN A 157 -1.53 -24.45 -14.63
CA GLN A 157 -1.58 -23.95 -16.00
C GLN A 157 -2.09 -22.51 -16.10
N GLY A 158 -1.63 -21.81 -17.14
CA GLY A 158 -2.06 -20.47 -17.49
C GLY A 158 -3.50 -20.40 -18.00
N VAL A 159 -4.02 -19.19 -18.20
CA VAL A 159 -5.38 -18.99 -18.73
C VAL A 159 -5.33 -18.96 -20.26
N ALA A 160 -5.84 -20.01 -20.92
CA ALA A 160 -5.68 -20.21 -22.37
C ALA A 160 -6.20 -19.03 -23.22
N SER A 161 -7.41 -18.54 -22.94
CA SER A 161 -8.09 -17.52 -23.76
C SER A 161 -7.65 -16.07 -23.46
N ARG A 162 -6.57 -15.85 -22.70
CA ARG A 162 -6.17 -14.52 -22.24
C ARG A 162 -5.35 -13.77 -23.31
N ARG A 163 -5.94 -12.72 -23.91
CA ARG A 163 -5.23 -11.84 -24.87
C ARG A 163 -4.47 -10.69 -24.19
N THR A 164 -5.03 -10.11 -23.14
CA THR A 164 -4.43 -8.96 -22.40
C THR A 164 -3.83 -9.39 -21.06
N SER A 165 -2.79 -8.66 -20.60
CA SER A 165 -2.06 -8.96 -19.35
C SER A 165 -1.58 -10.41 -19.23
N ARG A 166 -1.20 -11.01 -20.37
CA ARG A 166 -0.83 -12.43 -20.51
C ARG A 166 0.27 -12.90 -19.54
N SER A 167 1.24 -12.04 -19.26
CA SER A 167 2.35 -12.33 -18.35
C SER A 167 1.90 -12.61 -16.92
N LYS A 168 0.82 -11.97 -16.46
CA LYS A 168 0.26 -12.17 -15.10
C LYS A 168 -0.45 -13.53 -14.95
N TYR A 169 -0.99 -14.05 -16.06
CA TYR A 169 -1.81 -15.26 -16.08
C TYR A 169 -1.11 -16.45 -16.76
N GLY A 170 0.20 -16.36 -17.02
CA GLY A 170 1.01 -17.47 -17.54
C GLY A 170 0.68 -17.88 -18.97
N THR A 171 0.18 -16.97 -19.82
CA THR A 171 -0.24 -17.28 -21.19
C THR A 171 0.82 -16.83 -22.20
N LYS A 172 1.24 -17.74 -23.10
CA LYS A 172 2.18 -17.44 -24.20
C LYS A 172 1.52 -16.51 -25.24
N LYS A 173 2.33 -15.82 -26.05
CA LYS A 173 1.81 -14.99 -27.15
C LYS A 173 1.18 -15.93 -28.18
N PRO A 174 -0.08 -15.75 -28.59
CA PRO A 174 -0.66 -16.56 -29.64
C PRO A 174 0.13 -16.32 -30.94
N LYS A 175 0.39 -17.40 -31.69
CA LYS A 175 0.93 -17.28 -33.05
C LYS A 175 -0.15 -16.61 -33.90
N LYS A 176 0.20 -15.60 -34.69
CA LYS A 176 -0.71 -15.07 -35.70
C LYS A 176 -0.93 -16.20 -36.71
N ALA A 177 -2.17 -16.56 -36.99
CA ALA A 177 -2.46 -17.32 -38.20
C ALA A 177 -2.14 -16.36 -39.36
N GLU A 178 -1.14 -16.74 -40.16
CA GLU A 178 -0.89 -16.12 -41.47
C GLU A 178 -1.97 -16.57 -42.45
#